data_AF-M1AN01-F1
#
_entry.id   AF-M1AN01-F1
#
_cell.length_a   1.000
_cell.length_b   1.000
_cell.length_c   1.000
_cell.angle_alpha   90.00
_cell.angle_beta   90.00
_cell.angle_gamma   90.00
#
_symmetry.space_group_name_H-M   'P 1'
#
loop_
_entity.id
_entity.type
_entity.pdbx_description
1 polymer ?
#
loop_
_entity_poly.entity_id
_entity_poly.type
_entity_poly.pdbx_seq_one_letter_code
_entity_poly.pdbx_strand_id
1 'polypeptide(L)' 'MSWWDYGYQITAMGNRTVIVDNNTWNNTHIATVGRAMSSYEDEAYEIMRSLDVDYVLVVFGGVTGYSSDDINK' A
#
# COMPACT_ATOMS: atom_id res chain seq x y z
N MET A 1 1.62 -5.59 0.33
CA MET A 1 0.88 -4.42 -0.18
C MET A 1 1.28 -3.19 0.62
N SER A 2 1.55 -2.08 -0.06
CA SER A 2 1.85 -0.77 0.51
C SER A 2 1.31 0.31 -0.43
N TRP A 3 1.32 1.57 0.01
CA TRP A 3 1.12 2.68 -0.92
C TRP A 3 2.23 2.73 -1.97
N TRP A 4 1.94 3.30 -3.14
CA TRP A 4 2.81 3.26 -4.31
C TRP A 4 4.17 3.95 -4.09
N ASP A 5 4.21 4.97 -3.23
CA ASP A 5 5.42 5.71 -2.83
C ASP A 5 6.55 4.79 -2.34
N TYR A 6 6.18 3.69 -1.65
CA TYR A 6 7.13 2.82 -0.98
C TYR A 6 7.59 1.63 -1.84
N GLY A 7 7.00 1.44 -3.03
CA GLY A 7 7.23 0.27 -3.86
C GLY A 7 8.72 0.02 -4.17
N TYR A 8 9.46 1.06 -4.56
CA TYR A 8 10.90 0.92 -4.84
C TYR A 8 11.73 0.62 -3.58
N GLN A 9 11.38 1.21 -2.43
CA GLN A 9 12.11 0.97 -1.19
C GLN A 9 11.91 -0.46 -0.70
N ILE A 10 10.69 -1.00 -0.81
CA ILE A 10 10.38 -2.38 -0.43
C ILE A 10 11.13 -3.37 -1.32
N THR A 11 11.17 -3.12 -2.63
CA THR A 11 11.94 -3.98 -3.56
C THR A 11 13.44 -3.90 -3.27
N ALA A 12 14.00 -2.70 -3.10
CA ALA A 12 15.44 -2.52 -2.96
C ALA A 12 15.99 -2.93 -1.59
N MET A 13 15.26 -2.66 -0.50
CA MET A 13 15.72 -2.91 0.88
C MET A 13 15.09 -4.17 1.48
N GLY A 14 13.81 -4.43 1.17
CA GLY A 14 13.08 -5.58 1.68
C GLY A 14 13.24 -6.85 0.84
N ASN A 15 13.65 -6.73 -0.43
CA ASN A 15 13.72 -7.83 -1.39
C ASN A 15 12.44 -8.70 -1.36
N ARG A 16 11.29 -8.02 -1.51
CA ARG A 16 9.96 -8.63 -1.54
C ARG A 16 9.18 -8.09 -2.74
N THR A 17 8.30 -8.93 -3.27
CA THR A 17 7.38 -8.56 -4.35
C THR A 17 6.37 -7.52 -3.83
N VAL A 18 6.14 -6.48 -4.63
CA VAL A 18 5.16 -5.41 -4.37
C VAL A 18 4.13 -5.37 -5.48
N ILE A 19 2.89 -5.07 -5.11
CA ILE A 19 1.73 -5.08 -6.01
C ILE A 19 1.63 -3.78 -6.82
N VAL A 20 1.98 -2.65 -6.20
CA VAL A 20 2.04 -1.34 -6.85
C VAL A 20 3.40 -0.72 -6.61
N ASP A 21 3.92 -0.04 -7.63
CA ASP A 21 5.22 0.61 -7.63
C ASP A 21 5.13 2.08 -8.05
N ASN A 22 6.24 2.80 -7.84
CA ASN A 22 6.36 4.23 -8.09
C ASN A 22 6.54 4.55 -9.60
N ASN A 23 6.29 3.58 -10.49
CA ASN A 23 6.24 3.82 -11.93
C ASN A 23 4.84 4.30 -12.37
N THR A 24 3.82 4.09 -11.53
CA THR A 24 2.46 4.62 -11.71
C THR A 24 1.84 4.42 -13.10
N TRP A 25 2.20 3.33 -13.77
CA TRP A 25 1.84 3.10 -15.17
C TRP A 25 0.42 2.56 -15.35
N ASN A 26 -0.16 1.94 -14.31
CA ASN A 26 -1.52 1.40 -14.31
C ASN A 26 -2.36 1.99 -13.17
N ASN A 27 -3.06 3.07 -13.50
CA ASN A 27 -3.90 3.81 -12.55
C ASN A 27 -5.07 2.97 -12.01
N THR A 28 -5.60 2.03 -12.80
CA THR A 28 -6.70 1.15 -12.34
C THR A 28 -6.22 0.20 -11.24
N HIS A 29 -4.96 -0.27 -11.34
CA HIS A 29 -4.36 -1.11 -10.32
C HIS A 29 -4.08 -0.32 -9.03
N ILE A 30 -3.60 0.92 -9.16
CA ILE A 30 -3.42 1.83 -8.01
C ILE A 30 -4.76 2.14 -7.33
N ALA A 31 -5.81 2.42 -8.11
CA ALA A 31 -7.14 2.66 -7.58
C ALA A 31 -7.69 1.44 -6.81
N THR A 32 -7.36 0.22 -7.23
CA THR A 32 -7.75 -1.01 -6.53
C THR A 32 -7.08 -1.11 -5.16
N VAL A 33 -5.78 -0.78 -5.08
CA VAL A 33 -5.05 -0.72 -3.80
C VAL A 33 -5.58 0.40 -2.91
N GLY A 34 -5.86 1.59 -3.47
CA GLY A 34 -6.47 2.69 -2.71
C GLY A 34 -7.85 2.36 -2.17
N ARG A 35 -8.66 1.63 -2.95
CA ARG A 35 -9.96 1.13 -2.47
C ARG A 35 -9.78 0.14 -1.33
N ALA A 36 -8.83 -0.79 -1.43
CA ALA A 36 -8.54 -1.72 -0.33
C ALA A 36 -8.09 -0.99 0.95
N MET A 37 -7.38 0.13 0.84
CA MET A 37 -6.90 0.91 1.98
C MET A 37 -7.95 1.87 2.59
N SER A 38 -9.06 2.13 1.88
CA SER A 38 -10.11 3.08 2.31
C SER A 38 -11.49 2.45 2.55
N SER A 39 -11.67 1.18 2.19
CA SER A 39 -12.86 0.39 2.47
C SER A 39 -12.84 -0.20 3.89
N TYR A 40 -14.01 -0.66 4.35
CA TYR A 40 -14.12 -1.48 5.56
C TYR A 40 -13.38 -2.81 5.39
N GLU A 41 -12.99 -3.43 6.52
CA GLU A 41 -12.12 -4.60 6.53
C GLU A 41 -12.68 -5.81 5.76
N ASP A 42 -13.99 -5.99 5.73
CA ASP A 42 -14.66 -7.07 5.00
C ASP A 42 -14.48 -6.94 3.48
N GLU A 43 -14.76 -5.76 2.93
CA GLU A 43 -14.53 -5.46 1.51
C GLU A 43 -13.04 -5.47 1.17
N ALA A 44 -12.21 -4.88 2.03
CA ALA A 44 -10.77 -4.80 1.84
C ALA A 44 -10.12 -6.19 1.84
N TYR A 45 -10.59 -7.09 2.70
CA TYR A 45 -10.09 -8.46 2.79
C TYR A 45 -10.37 -9.28 1.53
N GLU A 46 -11.55 -9.15 0.93
CA GLU A 46 -11.86 -9.80 -0.35
C GLU A 46 -10.92 -9.31 -1.47
N ILE A 47 -10.68 -8.01 -1.54
CA ILE A 47 -9.76 -7.41 -2.52
C ILE A 47 -8.34 -7.94 -2.28
N MET A 48 -7.85 -7.93 -1.04
CA MET A 48 -6.52 -8.41 -0.69
C MET A 48 -6.34 -9.90 -1.02
N ARG A 49 -7.35 -10.74 -0.79
CA ARG A 49 -7.34 -12.14 -1.19
C ARG A 49 -7.28 -12.32 -2.70
N SER A 50 -8.05 -11.52 -3.45
CA SER A 50 -8.05 -11.59 -4.92
C SER A 50 -6.70 -11.23 -5.53
N LEU A 51 -5.89 -10.45 -4.79
CA LEU A 51 -4.56 -10.00 -5.16
C LEU A 51 -3.43 -10.85 -4.54
N ASP A 52 -3.76 -11.94 -3.86
CA ASP A 52 -2.81 -12.85 -3.19
C ASP A 52 -1.83 -12.11 -2.25
N VAL A 53 -2.37 -11.22 -1.42
CA VAL A 53 -1.59 -10.39 -0.49
C VAL A 53 -1.32 -11.14 0.81
N ASP A 54 -0.04 -11.30 1.15
CA ASP A 54 0.38 -11.89 2.44
C ASP A 54 0.57 -10.85 3.56
N TYR A 55 1.07 -9.66 3.24
CA TYR A 55 1.44 -8.62 4.21
C TYR A 55 1.00 -7.23 3.78
N VAL A 56 0.61 -6.39 4.73
CA VAL A 56 0.29 -4.97 4.53
C VAL A 56 1.25 -4.10 5.35
N LEU A 57 1.82 -3.08 4.72
CA LEU A 57 2.70 -2.10 5.36
C LEU A 57 2.04 -0.72 5.33
N VAL A 58 1.98 -0.08 6.50
CA VAL A 58 1.45 1.28 6.71
C VAL A 58 2.44 2.07 7.57
N VAL A 59 2.75 3.30 7.17
CA VAL A 59 3.60 4.22 7.93
C VAL A 59 2.73 5.10 8.81
N PHE A 60 2.97 5.05 10.12
CA PHE A 60 2.27 5.88 11.12
C PHE A 60 3.23 6.84 11.82
N GLY A 61 2.97 8.14 11.70
CA GLY A 61 3.83 9.21 12.19
C GLY A 61 3.44 9.80 13.55
N GLY A 62 2.35 9.34 14.17
CA GLY A 62 1.73 10.01 15.32
C GLY A 62 2.60 10.11 16.57
N VAL A 63 3.58 9.22 16.76
CA VAL A 63 4.49 9.25 17.92
C VAL A 63 5.70 10.16 17.67
N THR A 64 6.19 10.21 16.44
CA THR A 64 7.42 10.92 16.07
C THR A 64 7.17 12.33 15.53
N GLY A 65 5.92 12.68 15.26
CA GLY A 65 5.54 13.94 14.61
C GLY A 65 5.88 13.95 13.11
N TYR A 66 5.91 12.79 12.48
CA TYR A 66 6.21 12.68 11.05
C TYR A 66 4.98 13.03 10.21
N SER A 67 5.05 14.14 9.48
CA SER A 67 3.93 14.71 8.70
C SER A 67 3.61 13.96 7.41
N SER A 68 4.53 13.15 6.89
CA SER A 68 4.35 12.40 5.64
C SER A 68 3.97 10.95 5.89
N ASP A 69 3.18 10.70 6.93
CA ASP A 69 2.62 9.41 7.23
C ASP A 69 1.43 9.09 6.30
N ASP A 70 0.99 7.84 6.30
CA ASP A 70 -0.05 7.38 5.38
C ASP A 70 -1.46 7.86 5.76
N ILE A 71 -1.62 8.51 6.90
CA ILE A 71 -2.90 9.13 7.30
C ILE A 71 -3.10 10.48 6.60
N ASN A 72 -2.02 11.20 6.32
CA ASN A 72 -2.07 12.52 5.69
C ASN A 72 -2.05 12.48 4.14
N LYS A 73 -2.00 11.28 3.54
CA LYS A 73 -1.92 11.07 2.09
C LYS A 73 -3.25 10.58 1.52
#